data_AF-M5BY09-F1
#
_entry.id   AF-M5BY09-F1
#
_cell.length_a   1.000
_cell.length_b   1.000
_cell.length_c   1.000
_cell.angle_alpha   90.00
_cell.angle_beta   90.00
_cell.angle_gamma   90.00
#
_symmetry.space_group_name_H-M   'P 1'
#
loop_
_entity.id
_entity.type
_entity.pdbx_description
1 polymer ?
#
loop_
_entity_poly.entity_id
_entity_poly.type
_entity_poly.pdbx_seq_one_letter_code
_entity_poly.pdbx_strand_id
1 'polypeptide(L)'
;MAGSFKGILQKRSENGVEFSFDSSFEVSNVQVIKNKRLDSKYLDLSYSDDMYFYLYGTPEQQHIEHILVASKNVQLSSDQVSLDLTEGSISAEDLAQGVIVRMDRLRESVVLPVLPPHTPAFFSAGSEQKITVFRDPHAPERYGPGLTEAYASASAIASGTIKLGSMVYTDSVDLNTNPLPKGVERPKKRDVSRMSLAERLDAARANFGPQQRPPPKPLAKKSRVVDIEHHALMAPIVKTGFNVFLFAMVGLIALASVAYLPF
;
A
#
# COMPACT_ATOMS: atom_id res chain seq x y z
N MET A 1 -3.31 -16.21 -17.24
CA MET A 1 -4.38 -16.57 -16.29
C MET A 1 -4.58 -15.38 -15.38
N ALA A 2 -5.81 -14.87 -15.26
CA ALA A 2 -6.11 -13.82 -14.30
C ALA A 2 -5.96 -14.37 -12.87
N GLY A 3 -5.49 -13.54 -11.93
CA GLY A 3 -5.28 -13.97 -10.55
C GLY A 3 -6.59 -14.22 -9.81
N SER A 4 -6.54 -15.03 -8.74
CA SER A 4 -7.63 -15.17 -7.77
C SER A 4 -7.10 -15.29 -6.33
N PHE A 5 -7.92 -14.91 -5.35
CA PHE A 5 -7.65 -15.06 -3.92
C PHE A 5 -8.94 -15.08 -3.10
N LYS A 6 -8.88 -15.62 -1.87
CA LYS A 6 -10.01 -15.59 -0.93
C LYS A 6 -10.04 -14.25 -0.17
N GLY A 7 -11.23 -13.67 -0.03
CA GLY A 7 -11.49 -12.45 0.72
C GLY A 7 -12.59 -12.61 1.76
N ILE A 8 -12.66 -11.64 2.68
CA ILE A 8 -13.74 -11.46 3.65
C ILE A 8 -14.28 -10.06 3.45
N LEU A 9 -15.60 -9.91 3.42
CA LEU A 9 -16.22 -8.59 3.34
C LEU A 9 -16.45 -8.07 4.75
N GLN A 10 -16.17 -6.79 4.97
CA GLN A 10 -16.42 -6.12 6.24
C GLN A 10 -17.21 -4.84 5.98
N LYS A 11 -18.23 -4.59 6.80
CA LYS A 11 -18.98 -3.34 6.78
C LYS A 11 -18.77 -2.61 8.10
N ARG A 12 -18.29 -1.38 8.01
CA ARG A 12 -18.26 -0.47 9.16
C ARG A 12 -19.55 0.33 9.20
N SER A 13 -20.24 0.31 10.33
CA SER A 13 -21.36 1.22 10.60
C SER A 13 -20.88 2.65 10.85
N GLU A 14 -21.82 3.60 10.76
CA GLU A 14 -21.60 5.01 11.09
C GLU A 14 -21.07 5.20 12.52
N ASN A 15 -21.50 4.33 13.46
CA ASN A 15 -21.04 4.35 14.85
C ASN A 15 -19.64 3.72 15.03
N GLY A 16 -18.97 3.35 13.95
CA GLY A 16 -17.62 2.79 13.95
C GLY A 16 -17.54 1.30 14.28
N VAL A 17 -18.68 0.63 14.54
CA VAL A 17 -18.75 -0.82 14.76
C VAL A 17 -18.56 -1.55 13.44
N GLU A 18 -17.66 -2.52 13.42
CA GLU A 18 -17.30 -3.32 12.25
C GLU A 18 -18.00 -4.68 12.30
N PHE A 19 -18.66 -5.03 11.21
CA PHE A 19 -19.35 -6.29 10.99
C PHE A 19 -18.59 -7.07 9.92
N SER A 20 -18.16 -8.29 10.23
CA SER A 20 -17.62 -9.21 9.22
C SER A 20 -18.76 -10.07 8.71
N PHE A 21 -18.84 -10.27 7.41
CA PHE A 21 -19.77 -11.24 6.84
C PHE A 21 -19.16 -12.64 7.00
N ASP A 22 -19.92 -13.56 7.59
CA ASP A 22 -19.43 -14.89 7.99
C ASP A 22 -18.96 -15.78 6.81
N SER A 23 -19.35 -15.45 5.58
CA SER A 23 -18.91 -16.18 4.38
C SER A 23 -17.71 -15.51 3.71
N SER A 24 -16.61 -16.27 3.58
CA SER A 24 -15.53 -15.91 2.66
C SER A 24 -16.02 -15.97 1.22
N PHE A 25 -15.53 -15.08 0.36
CA PHE A 25 -15.77 -15.12 -1.08
C PHE A 25 -14.45 -15.25 -1.85
N GLU A 26 -14.51 -15.69 -3.11
CA GLU A 26 -13.36 -15.70 -4.00
C GLU A 26 -13.39 -14.47 -4.90
N VAL A 27 -12.32 -13.67 -4.83
CA VAL A 27 -12.01 -12.65 -5.83
C VAL A 27 -11.33 -13.37 -6.99
N SER A 28 -11.90 -13.30 -8.18
CA SER A 28 -11.36 -13.93 -9.39
C SER A 28 -11.40 -12.96 -10.56
N ASN A 29 -10.75 -13.34 -11.67
CA ASN A 29 -10.62 -12.50 -12.86
C ASN A 29 -9.99 -11.13 -12.57
N VAL A 30 -8.99 -11.09 -11.68
CA VAL A 30 -8.32 -9.85 -11.27
C VAL A 30 -7.62 -9.21 -12.47
N GLN A 31 -7.96 -7.96 -12.73
CA GLN A 31 -7.29 -7.09 -13.71
C GLN A 31 -6.60 -5.94 -12.98
N VAL A 32 -5.32 -5.76 -13.25
CA VAL A 32 -4.51 -4.71 -12.62
C VAL A 32 -4.61 -3.44 -13.46
N ILE A 33 -5.36 -2.45 -12.98
CA ILE A 33 -5.47 -1.13 -13.63
C ILE A 33 -4.24 -0.28 -13.30
N LYS A 34 -3.91 -0.17 -12.00
CA LYS A 34 -2.71 0.51 -11.50
C LYS A 34 -2.09 -0.34 -10.40
N ASN A 35 -0.77 -0.50 -10.45
CA ASN A 35 0.02 -1.12 -9.39
C ASN A 35 1.21 -0.20 -9.16
N LYS A 36 1.26 0.49 -8.02
CA LYS A 36 2.29 1.49 -7.74
C LYS A 36 2.97 1.17 -6.41
N ARG A 37 4.31 1.27 -6.40
CA ARG A 37 5.10 1.10 -5.18
C ARG A 37 5.06 2.37 -4.35
N LEU A 38 4.77 2.22 -3.05
CA LEU A 38 4.76 3.32 -2.07
C LEU A 38 5.96 3.27 -1.11
N ASP A 39 6.96 2.42 -1.38
CA ASP A 39 8.20 2.43 -0.61
C ASP A 39 8.92 3.77 -0.81
N SER A 40 9.59 4.28 0.23
CA SER A 40 10.21 5.61 0.23
C SER A 40 11.18 5.87 -0.94
N LYS A 41 11.81 4.83 -1.50
CA LYS A 41 12.71 4.96 -2.67
C LYS A 41 12.00 5.22 -4.00
N TYR A 42 10.68 5.01 -4.06
CA TYR A 42 9.85 5.24 -5.24
C TYR A 42 8.98 6.50 -5.11
N LEU A 43 9.03 7.17 -3.96
CA LEU A 43 8.32 8.42 -3.72
C LEU A 43 9.16 9.61 -4.19
N ASP A 44 8.47 10.64 -4.66
CA ASP A 44 9.03 11.94 -4.98
C ASP A 44 9.47 12.66 -3.70
N LEU A 45 10.53 13.48 -3.83
CA LEU A 45 11.08 14.25 -2.71
C LEU A 45 10.19 15.43 -2.29
N SER A 46 9.35 15.92 -3.20
CA SER A 46 8.44 17.04 -3.00
C SER A 46 7.08 16.70 -3.57
N TYR A 47 6.02 17.29 -3.00
CA TYR A 47 4.69 17.20 -3.59
C TYR A 47 4.69 17.83 -4.99
N SER A 48 3.82 17.29 -5.82
CA SER A 48 3.42 17.97 -7.03
C SER A 48 2.74 19.28 -6.68
N ASP A 49 2.84 20.21 -7.61
CA ASP A 49 2.12 21.47 -7.57
C ASP A 49 0.63 21.23 -7.81
N ASP A 50 0.30 20.39 -8.79
CA ASP A 50 -1.06 19.96 -9.13
C ASP A 50 -1.45 18.69 -8.36
N MET A 51 -2.73 18.57 -7.99
CA MET A 51 -3.28 17.38 -7.36
C MET A 51 -3.91 16.45 -8.41
N TYR A 52 -3.37 15.23 -8.52
CA TYR A 52 -3.78 14.26 -9.54
C TYR A 52 -4.49 13.05 -8.94
N PHE A 53 -5.42 12.49 -9.71
CA PHE A 53 -6.21 11.32 -9.37
C PHE A 53 -6.23 10.34 -10.54
N TYR A 54 -6.32 9.05 -10.25
CA TYR A 54 -6.76 8.06 -11.23
C TYR A 54 -8.29 8.10 -11.31
N LEU A 55 -8.83 8.09 -12.52
CA LEU A 55 -10.25 7.87 -12.81
C LEU A 55 -10.39 6.62 -13.66
N TYR A 56 -11.16 5.65 -13.19
CA TYR A 56 -11.27 4.33 -13.81
C TYR A 56 -12.67 3.73 -13.64
N GLY A 57 -12.97 2.69 -14.41
CA GLY A 57 -14.21 1.93 -14.30
C GLY A 57 -14.84 1.66 -15.66
N THR A 58 -16.17 1.73 -15.71
CA THR A 58 -16.96 1.64 -16.95
C THR A 58 -17.66 2.98 -17.20
N PRO A 59 -18.21 3.21 -18.41
CA PRO A 59 -19.01 4.41 -18.66
C PRO A 59 -20.16 4.62 -17.65
N GLU A 60 -20.75 3.53 -17.16
CA GLU A 60 -21.85 3.53 -16.19
C GLU A 60 -21.39 3.67 -14.74
N GLN A 61 -20.19 3.18 -14.40
CA GLN A 61 -19.68 3.12 -13.03
C GLN A 61 -18.23 3.55 -12.98
N GLN A 62 -18.00 4.77 -12.50
CA GLN A 62 -16.69 5.41 -12.50
C GLN A 62 -16.23 5.63 -11.06
N HIS A 63 -14.94 5.52 -10.83
CA HIS A 63 -14.31 5.61 -9.51
C HIS A 63 -13.08 6.50 -9.58
N ILE A 64 -12.79 7.22 -8.50
CA ILE A 64 -11.64 8.12 -8.42
C ILE A 64 -10.76 7.79 -7.21
N GLU A 65 -9.44 7.88 -7.40
CA GLU A 65 -8.45 7.59 -6.36
C GLU A 65 -7.24 8.53 -6.46
N HIS A 66 -6.84 9.13 -5.34
CA HIS A 66 -5.71 10.06 -5.28
C HIS A 66 -4.37 9.38 -5.60
N ILE A 67 -3.56 10.02 -6.44
CA ILE A 67 -2.23 9.49 -6.81
C ILE A 67 -1.23 9.83 -5.70
N LEU A 68 -0.70 8.80 -5.05
CA LEU A 68 0.22 8.96 -3.92
C LEU A 68 1.68 8.98 -4.39
N VAL A 69 2.23 10.18 -4.61
CA VAL A 69 3.61 10.34 -5.15
C VAL A 69 4.62 10.75 -4.09
N ALA A 70 4.23 11.44 -3.02
CA ALA A 70 5.15 11.89 -1.97
C ALA A 70 4.59 11.58 -0.57
N SER A 71 5.48 11.53 0.43
CA SER A 71 5.13 11.36 1.85
C SER A 71 5.34 12.67 2.61
N LYS A 72 4.45 13.10 3.51
CA LYS A 72 3.21 12.49 4.01
C LYS A 72 2.01 12.78 3.09
N ASN A 73 1.06 11.87 2.99
CA ASN A 73 -0.07 12.01 2.06
C ASN A 73 -1.43 11.75 2.72
N VAL A 74 -2.50 11.79 1.95
CA VAL A 74 -3.86 11.43 2.34
C VAL A 74 -4.44 10.51 1.28
N GLN A 75 -4.97 9.36 1.69
CA GLN A 75 -5.74 8.51 0.82
C GLN A 75 -7.10 9.19 0.62
N LEU A 76 -7.50 9.41 -0.62
CA LEU A 76 -8.79 9.96 -0.99
C LEU A 76 -9.36 9.07 -2.10
N SER A 77 -10.49 8.45 -1.83
CA SER A 77 -11.16 7.58 -2.79
C SER A 77 -12.67 7.86 -2.78
N SER A 78 -13.30 7.87 -3.95
CA SER A 78 -14.75 7.99 -4.04
C SER A 78 -15.31 7.05 -5.11
N ASP A 79 -16.45 6.45 -4.80
CA ASP A 79 -17.19 5.60 -5.73
C ASP A 79 -18.15 6.42 -6.61
N GLN A 80 -18.65 5.79 -7.68
CA GLN A 80 -19.80 6.25 -8.48
C GLN A 80 -19.77 7.76 -8.78
N VAL A 81 -18.63 8.25 -9.23
CA VAL A 81 -18.47 9.67 -9.58
C VAL A 81 -19.26 9.98 -10.85
N SER A 82 -19.82 11.19 -10.93
CA SER A 82 -20.49 11.65 -12.15
C SER A 82 -19.70 12.75 -12.82
N LEU A 83 -19.55 12.66 -14.14
CA LEU A 83 -18.84 13.64 -14.96
C LEU A 83 -19.83 14.49 -15.76
N ASP A 84 -19.59 15.80 -15.75
CA ASP A 84 -20.18 16.76 -16.68
C ASP A 84 -19.04 17.35 -17.51
N LEU A 85 -18.79 16.75 -18.68
CA LEU A 85 -17.69 17.11 -19.56
C LEU A 85 -18.15 18.20 -20.55
N THR A 86 -17.51 19.35 -20.49
CA THR A 86 -17.80 20.49 -21.36
C THR A 86 -17.00 20.46 -22.66
N GLU A 87 -15.85 19.79 -22.65
CA GLU A 87 -14.98 19.64 -23.82
C GLU A 87 -14.41 18.22 -23.87
N GLY A 88 -14.24 17.70 -25.08
CA GLY A 88 -13.66 16.37 -25.29
C GLY A 88 -14.57 15.23 -24.82
N SER A 89 -14.00 14.03 -24.71
CA SER A 89 -14.71 12.84 -24.24
C SER A 89 -13.72 11.81 -23.72
N ILE A 90 -14.20 10.88 -22.90
CA ILE A 90 -13.44 9.76 -22.36
C ILE A 90 -14.05 8.48 -22.93
N SER A 91 -13.25 7.66 -23.60
CA SER A 91 -13.74 6.38 -24.15
C SER A 91 -13.88 5.31 -23.06
N ALA A 92 -14.58 4.22 -23.37
CA ALA A 92 -14.67 3.07 -22.47
C ALA A 92 -13.29 2.43 -22.24
N GLU A 93 -12.45 2.42 -23.28
CA GLU A 93 -11.07 1.93 -23.21
C GLU A 93 -10.20 2.81 -22.31
N ASP A 94 -10.38 4.14 -22.38
CA ASP A 94 -9.69 5.09 -21.50
C ASP A 94 -10.06 4.81 -20.03
N LEU A 95 -11.35 4.63 -19.72
CA LEU A 95 -11.82 4.30 -18.36
C LEU A 95 -11.33 2.92 -17.87
N ALA A 96 -11.29 1.92 -18.75
CA ALA A 96 -10.81 0.58 -18.42
C ALA A 96 -9.31 0.56 -18.10
N GLN A 97 -8.51 1.42 -18.75
CA GLN A 97 -7.08 1.57 -18.48
C GLN A 97 -6.76 2.51 -17.31
N GLY A 98 -7.72 3.35 -16.92
CA GLY A 98 -7.58 4.38 -15.91
C GLY A 98 -6.83 5.61 -16.44
N VAL A 99 -7.55 6.72 -16.55
CA VAL A 99 -7.02 8.03 -16.95
C VAL A 99 -6.52 8.82 -15.74
N ILE A 100 -5.77 9.89 -16.01
CA ILE A 100 -5.32 10.86 -15.01
C ILE A 100 -6.28 12.04 -15.02
N VAL A 101 -6.70 12.45 -13.84
CA VAL A 101 -7.54 13.63 -13.61
C VAL A 101 -6.76 14.61 -12.76
N ARG A 102 -6.63 15.85 -13.22
CA ARG A 102 -6.16 16.98 -12.42
C ARG A 102 -7.35 17.72 -11.85
N MET A 103 -7.37 18.00 -10.55
CA MET A 103 -8.31 18.95 -9.96
C MET A 103 -7.79 20.37 -10.10
N ASP A 104 -8.36 21.15 -11.04
CA ASP A 104 -7.77 22.42 -11.53
C ASP A 104 -7.68 23.53 -10.47
N ARG A 105 -8.48 23.43 -9.41
CA ARG A 105 -8.53 24.44 -8.33
C ARG A 105 -7.74 24.05 -7.09
N LEU A 106 -7.08 22.90 -7.11
CA LEU A 106 -6.40 22.35 -5.95
C LEU A 106 -4.91 22.22 -6.21
N ARG A 107 -4.12 22.67 -5.24
CA ARG A 107 -2.67 22.56 -5.24
C ARG A 107 -2.26 21.60 -4.13
N GLU A 108 -1.65 20.49 -4.49
CA GLU A 108 -1.35 19.41 -3.54
C GLU A 108 -0.41 19.90 -2.44
N SER A 109 0.61 20.67 -2.81
CA SER A 109 1.54 21.32 -1.88
C SER A 109 0.90 22.29 -0.87
N VAL A 110 -0.31 22.79 -1.14
CA VAL A 110 -1.07 23.66 -0.22
C VAL A 110 -2.01 22.85 0.66
N VAL A 111 -2.57 21.77 0.14
CA VAL A 111 -3.48 20.88 0.88
C VAL A 111 -2.71 19.98 1.84
N LEU A 112 -1.52 19.51 1.45
CA LEU A 112 -0.73 18.55 2.21
C LEU A 112 0.34 19.22 3.07
N PRO A 113 0.64 18.64 4.26
CA PRO A 113 0.03 17.44 4.84
C PRO A 113 -1.33 17.73 5.50
N VAL A 114 -2.29 16.81 5.35
CA VAL A 114 -3.57 16.87 6.07
C VAL A 114 -3.35 16.48 7.54
N LEU A 115 -3.79 17.32 8.47
CA LEU A 115 -3.74 17.00 9.89
C LEU A 115 -4.87 16.01 10.25
N PRO A 116 -4.57 14.89 10.92
CA PRO A 116 -5.61 14.00 11.43
C PRO A 116 -6.54 14.66 12.45
N PRO A 117 -7.80 14.20 12.56
CA PRO A 117 -8.50 13.20 11.74
C PRO A 117 -9.31 13.87 10.61
N HIS A 118 -8.76 14.92 9.98
CA HIS A 118 -9.54 15.73 9.05
C HIS A 118 -9.62 15.09 7.68
N THR A 119 -10.84 15.02 7.15
CA THR A 119 -11.12 14.89 5.71
C THR A 119 -11.04 16.29 5.10
N PRO A 120 -10.29 16.50 4.00
CA PRO A 120 -10.33 17.78 3.30
C PRO A 120 -11.75 18.10 2.84
N ALA A 121 -12.24 19.32 3.12
CA ALA A 121 -13.63 19.69 2.84
C ALA A 121 -14.01 19.58 1.36
N PHE A 122 -13.04 19.77 0.46
CA PHE A 122 -13.22 19.62 -0.99
C PHE A 122 -13.47 18.17 -1.42
N PHE A 123 -13.18 17.19 -0.56
CA PHE A 123 -13.33 15.77 -0.84
C PHE A 123 -14.41 15.18 0.06
N SER A 124 -15.65 15.61 -0.16
CA SER A 124 -16.84 15.17 0.58
C SER A 124 -17.93 14.68 -0.38
N ALA A 125 -18.85 13.85 0.12
CA ALA A 125 -19.89 13.25 -0.70
C ALA A 125 -20.71 14.33 -1.45
N GLY A 126 -20.90 14.15 -2.76
CA GLY A 126 -21.62 15.09 -3.61
C GLY A 126 -20.89 16.41 -3.91
N SER A 127 -19.67 16.61 -3.41
CA SER A 127 -18.88 17.80 -3.75
C SER A 127 -18.44 17.79 -5.21
N GLU A 128 -18.33 18.98 -5.80
CA GLU A 128 -18.03 19.17 -7.21
C GLU A 128 -16.67 19.86 -7.40
N GLN A 129 -15.86 19.33 -8.31
CA GLN A 129 -14.52 19.83 -8.60
C GLN A 129 -14.35 20.06 -10.10
N LYS A 130 -13.74 21.19 -10.47
CA LYS A 130 -13.34 21.43 -11.86
C LYS A 130 -12.14 20.55 -12.20
N ILE A 131 -12.20 19.86 -13.32
CA ILE A 131 -11.19 18.89 -13.73
C ILE A 131 -10.72 19.06 -15.17
N THR A 132 -9.48 18.64 -15.38
CA THR A 132 -8.90 18.34 -16.69
C THR A 132 -8.44 16.89 -16.71
N VAL A 133 -8.71 16.18 -17.81
CA VAL A 133 -8.45 14.74 -17.96
C VAL A 133 -7.38 14.49 -19.01
N PHE A 134 -6.48 13.55 -18.72
CA PHE A 134 -5.35 13.17 -19.55
C PHE A 134 -5.25 11.65 -19.61
N ARG A 135 -4.76 11.10 -20.73
CA ARG A 135 -4.32 9.70 -20.74
C ARG A 135 -3.11 9.55 -19.84
N ASP A 136 -3.03 8.44 -19.10
CA ASP A 136 -1.83 8.12 -18.34
C ASP A 136 -0.68 7.80 -19.32
N PRO A 137 0.41 8.58 -19.34
CA PRO A 137 1.55 8.30 -20.21
C PRO A 137 2.35 7.08 -19.76
N HIS A 138 2.10 6.55 -18.56
CA HIS A 138 2.87 5.47 -17.97
C HIS A 138 2.16 4.12 -18.06
N ALA A 139 2.96 3.06 -18.16
CA ALA A 139 2.46 1.71 -17.98
C ALA A 139 1.90 1.51 -16.55
N PRO A 140 0.93 0.59 -16.36
CA PRO A 140 0.34 0.30 -15.04
C PRO A 140 1.38 0.03 -13.93
N GLU A 141 2.47 -0.65 -14.27
CA GLU A 141 3.56 -1.06 -13.37
C GLU A 141 4.72 -0.05 -13.27
N ARG A 142 4.65 1.10 -13.95
CA ARG A 142 5.67 2.15 -13.82
C ARG A 142 5.58 2.77 -12.43
N TYR A 143 6.66 2.66 -11.67
CA TYR A 143 6.79 3.27 -10.34
C TYR A 143 7.58 4.59 -10.43
N GLY A 144 7.45 5.43 -9.41
CA GLY A 144 8.23 6.65 -9.28
C GLY A 144 9.71 6.39 -8.90
N PRO A 145 10.48 7.45 -8.61
CA PRO A 145 10.06 8.85 -8.64
C PRO A 145 9.86 9.39 -10.07
N GLY A 146 9.31 10.60 -10.19
CA GLY A 146 9.15 11.36 -11.42
C GLY A 146 7.89 11.01 -12.22
N LEU A 147 6.82 10.56 -11.56
CA LEU A 147 5.58 10.22 -12.27
C LEU A 147 4.87 11.48 -12.80
N THR A 148 4.87 12.56 -12.01
CA THR A 148 4.07 13.77 -12.28
C THR A 148 4.64 14.69 -13.35
N GLU A 149 5.95 14.63 -13.61
CA GLU A 149 6.60 15.40 -14.68
C GLU A 149 5.99 15.12 -16.06
N ALA A 150 5.66 13.86 -16.33
CA ALA A 150 4.99 13.46 -17.56
C ALA A 150 3.53 13.88 -17.61
N TYR A 151 2.85 14.00 -16.45
CA TYR A 151 1.45 14.46 -16.40
C TYR A 151 1.34 15.94 -16.75
N ALA A 152 2.28 16.76 -16.26
CA ALA A 152 2.31 18.20 -16.52
C ALA A 152 2.46 18.56 -18.01
N SER A 153 3.05 17.65 -18.80
CA SER A 153 3.24 17.82 -20.24
C SER A 153 2.24 17.03 -21.10
N ALA A 154 1.33 16.27 -20.48
CA ALA A 154 0.34 15.49 -21.20
C ALA A 154 -0.71 16.38 -21.87
N SER A 155 -1.18 15.98 -23.06
CA SER A 155 -2.28 16.67 -23.73
C SER A 155 -3.62 16.27 -23.13
N ALA A 156 -4.45 17.27 -22.83
CA ALA A 156 -5.79 17.04 -22.31
C ALA A 156 -6.67 16.34 -23.36
N ILE A 157 -7.48 15.37 -22.92
CA ILE A 157 -8.47 14.68 -23.75
C ILE A 157 -9.90 15.11 -23.44
N ALA A 158 -10.15 15.64 -22.24
CA ALA A 158 -11.44 16.18 -21.83
C ALA A 158 -11.27 17.20 -20.69
N SER A 159 -12.27 18.06 -20.51
CA SER A 159 -12.37 18.99 -19.39
C SER A 159 -13.83 19.14 -18.94
N GLY A 160 -14.04 19.48 -17.67
CA GLY A 160 -15.39 19.61 -17.12
C GLY A 160 -15.44 19.66 -15.60
N THR A 161 -16.51 19.11 -15.05
CA THR A 161 -16.72 18.98 -13.60
C THR A 161 -16.89 17.51 -13.22
N ILE A 162 -16.29 17.11 -12.11
CA ILE A 162 -16.55 15.83 -11.46
C ILE A 162 -17.33 16.07 -10.17
N LYS A 163 -18.35 15.25 -9.93
CA LYS A 163 -19.05 15.18 -8.65
C LYS A 163 -18.72 13.88 -7.96
N LEU A 164 -18.32 13.95 -6.69
CA LEU A 164 -18.01 12.78 -5.88
C LEU A 164 -19.29 12.02 -5.53
N GLY A 165 -19.20 10.69 -5.48
CA GLY A 165 -20.33 9.84 -5.11
C GLY A 165 -20.65 9.88 -3.61
N SER A 166 -21.47 8.93 -3.18
CA SER A 166 -21.94 8.87 -1.80
C SER A 166 -20.94 8.21 -0.85
N MET A 167 -20.11 7.27 -1.34
CA MET A 167 -19.05 6.66 -0.54
C MET A 167 -17.74 7.39 -0.81
N VAL A 168 -17.30 8.13 0.20
CA VAL A 168 -16.01 8.80 0.23
C VAL A 168 -15.18 8.19 1.35
N TYR A 169 -14.02 7.66 0.99
CA TYR A 169 -13.03 7.13 1.94
C TYR A 169 -11.85 8.09 2.04
N THR A 170 -11.48 8.44 3.27
CA THR A 170 -10.31 9.27 3.54
C THR A 170 -9.47 8.75 4.69
N ASP A 171 -8.15 8.67 4.50
CA ASP A 171 -7.21 8.32 5.56
C ASP A 171 -5.91 9.16 5.47
N SER A 172 -5.65 9.95 6.51
CA SER A 172 -4.41 10.71 6.70
C SER A 172 -3.56 10.19 7.86
N VAL A 173 -3.99 9.12 8.53
CA VAL A 173 -3.33 8.57 9.72
C VAL A 173 -2.55 7.31 9.36
N ASP A 174 -3.24 6.30 8.82
CA ASP A 174 -2.65 4.96 8.68
C ASP A 174 -1.69 4.93 7.50
N LEU A 175 -2.04 5.59 6.40
CA LEU A 175 -1.17 5.81 5.26
C LEU A 175 0.19 6.43 5.63
N ASN A 176 0.20 7.35 6.62
CA ASN A 176 1.40 8.08 7.02
C ASN A 176 2.21 7.40 8.13
N THR A 177 1.79 6.21 8.53
CA THR A 177 2.40 5.51 9.65
C THR A 177 3.56 4.64 9.15
N ASN A 178 4.77 4.87 9.68
CA ASN A 178 5.93 4.03 9.36
C ASN A 178 5.67 2.57 9.73
N PRO A 179 5.89 1.60 8.83
CA PRO A 179 5.73 0.18 9.15
C PRO A 179 6.70 -0.21 10.27
N LEU A 180 6.24 -1.06 11.19
CA LEU A 180 7.09 -1.56 12.26
C LEU A 180 7.95 -2.73 11.77
N PRO A 181 9.17 -2.90 12.32
CA PRO A 181 9.93 -4.13 12.13
C PRO A 181 9.09 -5.35 12.56
N LYS A 182 9.33 -6.47 11.89
CA LYS A 182 8.65 -7.74 12.20
C LYS A 182 8.81 -8.09 13.68
N GLY A 183 7.69 -8.38 14.35
CA GLY A 183 7.68 -8.74 15.78
C GLY A 183 7.62 -7.56 16.75
N VAL A 184 7.53 -6.32 16.26
CA VAL A 184 7.30 -5.14 17.11
C VAL A 184 5.81 -4.79 17.07
N GLU A 185 5.16 -4.82 18.22
CA GLU A 185 3.78 -4.37 18.36
C GLU A 185 3.71 -2.85 18.51
N ARG A 186 2.75 -2.23 17.81
CA ARG A 186 2.48 -0.81 17.99
C ARG A 186 1.67 -0.64 19.29
N PRO A 187 1.97 0.39 20.10
CA PRO A 187 1.06 0.78 21.16
C PRO A 187 -0.35 1.00 20.59
N LYS A 188 -1.40 0.60 21.33
CA LYS A 188 -2.79 0.83 20.92
C LYS A 188 -2.99 2.30 20.55
N LYS A 189 -3.52 2.55 19.35
CA LYS A 189 -3.78 3.91 18.87
C LYS A 189 -4.65 4.63 19.89
N ARG A 190 -4.20 5.82 20.33
CA ARG A 190 -5.08 6.74 21.06
C ARG A 190 -6.12 7.27 20.07
N ASP A 191 -7.36 7.36 20.52
CA ASP A 191 -8.43 7.99 19.76
C ASP A 191 -8.11 9.49 19.59
N VAL A 192 -7.60 9.86 18.41
CA VAL A 192 -7.21 11.23 18.07
C VAL A 192 -8.41 12.15 17.84
N SER A 193 -9.62 11.59 17.66
CA SER A 193 -10.85 12.39 17.50
C SER A 193 -11.17 13.22 18.74
N ARG A 194 -10.71 12.78 19.92
CA ARG A 194 -10.92 13.45 21.21
C ARG A 194 -9.79 14.40 21.61
N MET A 195 -8.71 14.49 20.81
CA MET A 195 -7.58 15.38 21.10
C MET A 195 -7.88 16.81 20.66
N SER A 196 -7.37 17.79 21.41
CA SER A 196 -7.35 19.20 21.04
C SER A 196 -6.45 19.47 19.82
N LEU A 197 -6.65 20.62 19.14
CA LEU A 197 -5.81 21.01 18.01
C LEU A 197 -4.33 21.12 18.38
N ALA A 198 -4.01 21.61 19.59
CA ALA A 198 -2.64 21.71 20.08
C ALA A 198 -2.01 20.32 20.26
N GLU A 199 -2.72 19.37 20.88
CA GLU A 199 -2.25 17.98 21.02
C GLU A 199 -2.06 17.29 19.66
N ARG A 200 -2.95 17.58 18.69
CA ARG A 200 -2.82 17.07 17.32
C ARG A 200 -1.61 17.66 16.60
N LEU A 201 -1.37 18.96 16.75
CA LEU A 201 -0.20 19.64 16.19
C LEU A 201 1.09 19.10 16.79
N ASP A 202 1.13 18.84 18.09
CA ASP A 202 2.31 18.29 18.77
C ASP A 202 2.53 16.81 18.40
N ALA A 203 1.48 16.00 18.28
CA ALA A 203 1.59 14.63 17.77
C ALA A 203 2.05 14.60 16.30
N ALA A 204 1.56 15.53 15.48
CA ALA A 204 2.01 15.69 14.11
C ALA A 204 3.50 16.07 14.08
N ARG A 205 3.91 17.07 14.87
CA ARG A 205 5.31 17.54 15.03
C ARG A 205 6.27 16.47 15.54
N ALA A 206 5.85 15.64 16.49
CA ALA A 206 6.64 14.49 16.97
C ALA A 206 6.94 13.50 15.84
N ASN A 207 6.04 13.40 14.84
CA ASN A 207 6.25 12.64 13.61
C ASN A 207 6.94 13.44 12.49
N PHE A 208 7.31 14.72 12.70
CA PHE A 208 8.03 15.58 11.75
C PHE A 208 9.46 15.91 12.19
N GLY A 209 9.84 15.60 13.45
CA GLY A 209 11.22 15.74 13.91
C GLY A 209 12.14 14.67 13.30
N PRO A 210 13.45 14.95 13.13
CA PRO A 210 14.40 13.90 12.79
C PRO A 210 14.27 12.79 13.85
N GLN A 211 13.98 11.56 13.41
CA GLN A 211 13.99 10.40 14.31
C GLN A 211 15.35 10.39 15.00
N GLN A 212 15.36 10.66 16.32
CA GLN A 212 16.53 10.38 17.12
C GLN A 212 16.78 8.88 16.99
N ARG A 213 17.83 8.52 16.23
CA ARG A 213 18.32 7.15 16.21
C ARG A 213 18.54 6.78 17.68
N PRO A 214 17.99 5.67 18.18
CA PRO A 214 18.35 5.21 19.51
C PRO A 214 19.88 5.10 19.55
N PRO A 215 20.53 5.60 20.61
CA PRO A 215 21.97 5.52 20.72
C PRO A 215 22.40 4.06 20.52
N PRO A 216 23.48 3.80 19.77
CA PRO A 216 23.94 2.44 19.55
C PRO A 216 24.11 1.77 20.91
N LYS A 217 23.45 0.62 21.10
CA LYS A 217 23.64 -0.18 22.30
C LYS A 217 25.14 -0.42 22.44
N PRO A 218 25.75 -0.16 23.61
CA PRO A 218 27.17 -0.40 23.80
C PRO A 218 27.45 -1.85 23.46
N LEU A 219 28.37 -2.06 22.50
CA LEU A 219 28.88 -3.37 22.16
C LEU A 219 29.39 -4.00 23.45
N ALA A 220 28.69 -5.03 23.92
CA ALA A 220 29.19 -5.86 25.00
C ALA A 220 30.56 -6.38 24.55
N LYS A 221 31.63 -5.89 25.20
CA LYS A 221 32.98 -6.44 25.06
C LYS A 221 32.92 -7.90 25.49
N LYS A 222 32.71 -8.82 24.53
CA LYS A 222 33.12 -10.20 24.72
C LYS A 222 34.64 -10.19 24.68
N SER A 223 35.25 -10.17 25.86
CA SER A 223 36.64 -10.57 26.04
C SER A 223 36.79 -11.97 25.48
N ARG A 224 37.26 -12.07 24.24
CA ARG A 224 37.72 -13.33 23.66
C ARG A 224 39.19 -13.44 24.06
N VAL A 225 39.45 -14.07 25.20
CA VAL A 225 40.79 -14.58 25.52
C VAL A 225 41.07 -15.65 24.47
N VAL A 226 42.02 -15.37 23.60
CA VAL A 226 42.58 -16.35 22.67
C VAL A 226 43.86 -16.82 23.34
N ASP A 227 43.82 -17.97 23.99
CA ASP A 227 45.04 -18.68 24.36
C ASP A 227 45.63 -19.28 23.09
N ILE A 228 46.82 -18.79 22.75
CA ILE A 228 47.67 -19.35 21.70
C ILE A 228 48.68 -20.24 22.43
N GLU A 229 48.49 -21.55 22.37
CA GLU A 229 49.57 -22.50 22.68
C GLU A 229 50.13 -23.10 21.39
N HIS A 230 51.44 -22.94 21.25
CA HIS A 230 52.26 -23.42 20.15
C HIS A 230 52.90 -24.78 20.51
N HIS A 231 52.77 -25.73 19.57
CA HIS A 231 53.62 -26.91 19.29
C HIS A 231 53.56 -28.19 20.15
N ALA A 232 53.12 -29.30 19.52
CA ALA A 232 53.88 -30.55 19.29
C ALA A 232 53.03 -31.53 18.45
N LEU A 233 53.34 -31.79 17.17
CA LEU A 233 54.04 -32.99 16.64
C LEU A 233 53.56 -34.35 17.20
N MET A 234 52.82 -35.13 16.39
CA MET A 234 53.15 -36.50 15.91
C MET A 234 51.92 -37.33 15.47
N ALA A 235 51.91 -37.67 14.16
CA ALA A 235 51.49 -38.91 13.46
C ALA A 235 50.11 -39.62 13.70
N PRO A 236 49.63 -40.42 12.71
CA PRO A 236 48.20 -40.70 12.50
C PRO A 236 47.74 -42.02 13.12
N ILE A 237 46.48 -42.08 13.57
CA ILE A 237 45.80 -43.35 13.87
C ILE A 237 44.44 -43.35 13.17
N VAL A 238 44.33 -44.25 12.19
CA VAL A 238 43.10 -44.74 11.59
C VAL A 238 42.31 -45.49 12.66
N LYS A 239 41.03 -45.17 12.86
CA LYS A 239 40.06 -46.10 13.44
C LYS A 239 38.67 -45.93 12.84
N THR A 240 38.25 -47.05 12.28
CA THR A 240 36.99 -47.46 11.67
C THR A 240 35.83 -47.50 12.69
N GLY A 241 34.60 -47.25 12.22
CA GLY A 241 33.32 -47.49 12.92
C GLY A 241 32.29 -46.43 12.49
N PHE A 242 31.40 -46.64 11.51
CA PHE A 242 30.35 -47.66 11.33
C PHE A 242 29.29 -47.66 12.45
N ASN A 243 28.21 -46.89 12.27
CA ASN A 243 26.82 -47.38 12.19
C ASN A 243 25.83 -46.19 12.13
N VAL A 244 25.10 -46.04 11.02
CA VAL A 244 23.75 -46.60 10.79
C VAL A 244 22.70 -45.90 11.65
N PHE A 245 22.24 -44.75 11.17
CA PHE A 245 20.92 -44.20 11.54
C PHE A 245 20.25 -43.41 10.40
N LEU A 246 20.70 -43.64 9.17
CA LEU A 246 20.25 -42.89 8.01
C LEU A 246 19.92 -43.84 6.86
N PHE A 247 19.01 -44.81 7.04
CA PHE A 247 18.40 -45.56 5.91
C PHE A 247 17.12 -46.38 6.23
N ALA A 248 16.48 -46.21 7.40
CA ALA A 248 15.31 -47.03 7.79
C ALA A 248 13.95 -46.29 7.72
N MET A 249 13.81 -45.27 6.88
CA MET A 249 12.55 -44.50 6.74
C MET A 249 12.18 -44.21 5.27
N VAL A 250 12.49 -45.14 4.37
CA VAL A 250 12.00 -45.12 2.96
C VAL A 250 11.41 -46.49 2.54
N GLY A 251 11.45 -47.51 3.40
CA GLY A 251 11.02 -48.88 3.08
C GLY A 251 9.62 -49.29 3.55
N LEU A 252 8.77 -48.38 4.04
CA LEU A 252 7.50 -48.74 4.70
C LEU A 252 6.25 -48.01 4.16
N ILE A 253 6.28 -47.52 2.92
CA ILE A 253 5.10 -46.99 2.20
C ILE A 253 4.97 -47.60 0.79
N ALA A 254 5.52 -48.81 0.56
CA ALA A 254 5.43 -49.51 -0.72
C ALA A 254 4.85 -50.94 -0.60
N LEU A 255 4.12 -51.24 0.47
CA LEU A 255 3.49 -52.55 0.74
C LEU A 255 2.06 -52.42 1.29
N ALA A 256 1.31 -51.42 0.83
CA ALA A 256 -0.13 -51.26 1.10
C ALA A 256 -0.94 -50.98 -0.18
N SER A 257 -0.42 -51.44 -1.31
CA SER A 257 -1.13 -51.57 -2.57
C SER A 257 -0.81 -52.96 -3.11
N VAL A 258 -1.84 -53.67 -3.58
CA VAL A 258 -1.87 -55.12 -3.90
C VAL A 258 -2.33 -56.01 -2.74
N ALA A 259 -3.62 -55.94 -2.46
CA ALA A 259 -4.48 -57.12 -2.27
C ALA A 259 -5.89 -56.61 -1.95
N TYR A 260 -6.80 -56.54 -2.94
CA TYR A 260 -8.23 -56.83 -2.76
C TYR A 260 -8.98 -56.69 -4.10
N LEU A 261 -9.21 -57.84 -4.74
CA LEU A 261 -10.31 -58.26 -5.65
C LEU A 261 -9.87 -59.61 -6.26
N PRO A 262 -10.74 -60.56 -6.66
CA PRO A 262 -12.21 -60.47 -6.82
C PRO A 262 -13.03 -61.66 -6.24
N PHE A 263 -14.34 -61.45 -6.06
CA PHE A 263 -15.48 -62.20 -6.65
C PHE A 263 -16.77 -61.43 -6.36
#